data_AF-A0A0G0EHU6-F1
#
_entry.id   AF-A0A0G0EHU6-F1
#
_cell.length_a   1.000
_cell.length_b   1.000
_cell.length_c   1.000
_cell.angle_alpha   90.00
_cell.angle_beta   90.00
_cell.angle_gamma   90.00
#
_symmetry.space_group_name_H-M   'P 1'
#
loop_
_entity.id
_entity.type
_entity.pdbx_description
1 polymer ?
#
loop_
_entity_poly.entity_id
_entity_poly.type
_entity_poly.pdbx_seq_one_letter_code
_entity_poly.pdbx_strand_id
1 'polypeptide(L)'
;MSIASEILEELWNTELRYKGVRVNLFGIPRFSKYPQRSIRTTMDRLKKKGIIEKELAGIVLSKYGKEYVKRKYDSLKQFENPGNLSKDRTLLVMFDIPTEKKSHREWLRWHLKKFNYVMVQKSAWVGPYPLPKEFNQYLKRIKLDKCIKTFKLDKPYK
;
A
#
# COMPACT_ATOMS: atom_id res chain seq x y z
N MET A 1 -31.19 -34.18 -0.56
CA MET A 1 -30.96 -32.85 -1.14
C MET A 1 -31.45 -32.87 -2.58
N SER A 2 -31.84 -31.74 -3.17
CA SER A 2 -32.25 -31.67 -4.58
C SER A 2 -31.00 -31.77 -5.48
N ILE A 3 -31.13 -32.37 -6.67
CA ILE A 3 -30.07 -32.36 -7.69
C ILE A 3 -29.64 -30.91 -7.99
N ALA A 4 -30.57 -29.95 -7.93
CA ALA A 4 -30.25 -28.54 -8.08
C ALA A 4 -29.33 -28.03 -6.94
N SER A 5 -29.52 -28.48 -5.70
CA SER A 5 -28.63 -28.11 -4.58
C SER A 5 -27.26 -28.76 -4.68
N GLU A 6 -27.17 -30.02 -5.13
CA GLU A 6 -25.88 -30.69 -5.36
C GLU A 6 -25.10 -30.03 -6.51
N ILE A 7 -25.78 -29.68 -7.61
CA ILE A 7 -25.16 -28.93 -8.72
C ILE A 7 -24.68 -27.55 -8.25
N LEU A 8 -25.48 -26.84 -7.45
CA LEU A 8 -25.09 -25.53 -6.94
C LEU A 8 -23.92 -25.61 -5.93
N GLU A 9 -23.86 -26.67 -5.15
CA GLU A 9 -22.76 -26.93 -4.21
C GLU A 9 -21.46 -27.30 -4.94
N GLU A 10 -21.54 -28.16 -5.95
CA GLU A 10 -20.41 -28.51 -6.84
C GLU A 10 -19.87 -27.29 -7.61
N LEU A 11 -20.76 -26.44 -8.14
CA LEU A 11 -20.39 -25.18 -8.81
C LEU A 11 -19.77 -24.16 -7.86
N TRP A 12 -20.15 -24.18 -6.57
CA TRP A 12 -19.59 -23.28 -5.55
C TRP A 12 -18.23 -23.75 -5.03
N ASN A 13 -17.99 -25.05 -5.02
CA ASN A 13 -16.78 -25.66 -4.45
C ASN A 13 -15.63 -25.79 -5.45
N THR A 14 -15.90 -25.75 -6.76
CA THR A 14 -14.88 -25.82 -7.81
C THR A 14 -13.98 -24.56 -7.80
N GLU A 15 -12.70 -24.72 -7.47
CA GLU A 15 -11.68 -23.66 -7.52
C GLU A 15 -10.93 -23.68 -8.85
N LEU A 16 -10.94 -22.57 -9.58
CA LEU A 16 -10.10 -22.39 -10.77
C LEU A 16 -8.91 -21.47 -10.43
N ARG A 17 -7.74 -21.78 -11.00
CA ARG A 17 -6.59 -20.87 -10.99
C ARG A 17 -6.62 -20.02 -12.26
N TYR A 18 -6.92 -18.73 -12.12
CA TYR A 18 -6.84 -17.76 -13.22
C TYR A 18 -5.74 -16.74 -12.94
N LYS A 19 -4.74 -16.66 -13.82
CA LYS A 19 -3.60 -15.72 -13.72
C LYS A 19 -2.97 -15.68 -12.31
N GLY A 20 -2.80 -16.84 -11.68
CA GLY A 20 -2.18 -16.99 -10.36
C GLY A 20 -3.09 -16.71 -9.16
N VAL A 21 -4.38 -16.39 -9.35
CA VAL A 21 -5.35 -16.16 -8.29
C VAL A 21 -6.40 -17.27 -8.27
N ARG A 22 -6.75 -17.75 -7.07
CA ARG A 22 -7.86 -18.70 -6.87
C ARG A 22 -9.19 -17.96 -6.99
N VAL A 23 -9.94 -18.33 -8.02
CA VAL A 23 -11.26 -17.78 -8.32
C VAL A 23 -12.30 -18.90 -8.28
N ASN A 24 -13.56 -18.54 -7.99
CA ASN A 24 -14.67 -19.45 -8.29
C ASN A 24 -14.94 -19.49 -9.81
N LEU A 25 -15.89 -20.32 -10.26
CA LEU A 25 -16.27 -20.45 -11.67
C LEU A 25 -16.65 -19.11 -12.34
N PHE A 26 -17.10 -18.13 -11.54
CA PHE A 26 -17.46 -16.78 -11.99
C PHE A 26 -16.28 -15.78 -12.00
N GLY A 27 -15.05 -16.24 -11.77
CA GLY A 27 -13.86 -15.38 -11.77
C GLY A 27 -13.71 -14.50 -10.52
N ILE A 28 -14.50 -14.72 -9.48
CA ILE A 28 -14.45 -13.93 -8.24
C ILE A 28 -13.35 -14.47 -7.33
N PRO A 29 -12.39 -13.64 -6.87
CA PRO A 29 -11.37 -14.06 -5.92
C PRO A 29 -12.00 -14.58 -4.62
N ARG A 30 -11.62 -15.78 -4.18
CA ARG A 30 -12.06 -16.31 -2.88
C ARG A 30 -11.36 -15.54 -1.76
N PHE A 31 -12.07 -14.59 -1.14
CA PHE A 31 -11.62 -13.89 0.07
C PHE A 31 -11.82 -14.78 1.32
N SER A 32 -11.27 -16.00 1.33
CA SER A 32 -11.49 -17.03 2.36
C SER A 32 -11.16 -16.60 3.80
N LYS A 33 -10.38 -15.51 3.94
CA LYS A 33 -10.01 -14.92 5.23
C LYS A 33 -11.14 -14.12 5.90
N TYR A 34 -12.20 -13.74 5.19
CA TYR A 34 -13.24 -12.85 5.71
C TYR A 34 -14.64 -13.46 5.64
N PRO A 35 -15.52 -13.21 6.63
CA PRO A 35 -16.92 -13.62 6.58
C PRO A 35 -17.65 -13.02 5.38
N GLN A 36 -18.53 -13.80 4.73
CA GLN A 36 -19.30 -13.38 3.55
C GLN A 36 -20.07 -12.08 3.76
N ARG A 37 -20.63 -11.88 4.95
CA ARG A 37 -21.34 -10.64 5.33
C ARG A 37 -20.45 -9.40 5.26
N SER A 38 -19.19 -9.53 5.67
CA SER A 38 -18.20 -8.44 5.63
C SER A 38 -17.82 -8.09 4.19
N ILE A 39 -17.65 -9.11 3.36
CA ILE A 39 -17.34 -8.95 1.93
C ILE A 39 -18.50 -8.23 1.23
N ARG A 40 -19.74 -8.68 1.43
CA ARG A 40 -20.94 -8.05 0.85
C ARG A 40 -21.10 -6.59 1.27
N THR A 41 -21.00 -6.31 2.57
CA THR A 41 -21.10 -4.94 3.10
C THR A 41 -20.02 -4.03 2.51
N THR A 42 -18.80 -4.56 2.34
CA THR A 42 -17.70 -3.82 1.71
C THR A 42 -17.97 -3.58 0.22
N MET A 43 -18.50 -4.58 -0.48
CA MET A 43 -18.86 -4.48 -1.90
C MET A 43 -19.92 -3.41 -2.12
N ASP A 44 -20.98 -3.40 -1.30
CA ASP A 44 -22.04 -2.39 -1.37
C ASP A 44 -21.47 -0.99 -1.12
N ARG A 45 -20.55 -0.86 -0.17
CA ARG A 45 -19.86 0.42 0.09
C ARG A 45 -19.01 0.87 -1.10
N LEU A 46 -18.27 -0.04 -1.74
CA LEU A 46 -17.46 0.26 -2.91
C LEU A 46 -18.34 0.68 -4.10
N LYS A 47 -19.48 0.01 -4.28
CA LYS A 47 -20.48 0.35 -5.31
C LYS A 47 -21.10 1.71 -5.05
N LYS A 48 -21.55 2.00 -3.81
CA LYS A 48 -22.08 3.32 -3.42
C LYS A 48 -21.09 4.46 -3.63
N LYS A 49 -19.78 4.18 -3.50
CA LYS A 49 -18.71 5.14 -3.77
C LYS A 49 -18.35 5.28 -5.26
N GLY A 50 -19.00 4.53 -6.15
CA GLY A 50 -18.71 4.53 -7.58
C GLY A 50 -17.32 3.97 -7.93
N ILE A 51 -16.69 3.20 -7.03
CA ILE A 51 -15.35 2.61 -7.28
C ILE A 51 -15.49 1.35 -8.14
N ILE A 52 -16.58 0.61 -7.95
CA ILE A 52 -16.89 -0.58 -8.73
C ILE A 52 -18.23 -0.42 -9.42
N GLU A 53 -18.34 -1.01 -10.60
CA GLU A 53 -19.53 -1.04 -11.44
C GLU A 53 -19.87 -2.50 -11.78
N LYS A 54 -21.15 -2.74 -12.08
CA LYS A 54 -21.61 -4.07 -12.51
C LYS A 54 -21.79 -4.03 -14.02
N GLU A 55 -21.02 -4.85 -14.72
CA GLU A 55 -21.15 -5.10 -16.15
C GLU A 55 -21.72 -6.50 -16.39
N LEU A 56 -22.05 -6.81 -17.65
CA LEU A 56 -22.57 -8.12 -18.05
C LEU A 56 -21.62 -9.27 -17.69
N ALA A 57 -20.30 -9.02 -17.77
CA ALA A 57 -19.26 -10.00 -17.48
C ALA A 57 -18.89 -10.11 -15.98
N GLY A 58 -19.43 -9.25 -15.11
CA GLY A 58 -19.15 -9.28 -13.68
C GLY A 58 -18.97 -7.90 -13.03
N ILE A 59 -18.24 -7.88 -11.90
CA ILE A 59 -17.91 -6.64 -11.17
C ILE A 59 -16.58 -6.11 -11.68
N VAL A 60 -16.57 -4.87 -12.16
CA VAL A 60 -15.38 -4.21 -12.70
C VAL A 60 -15.06 -2.92 -11.93
N LEU A 61 -13.83 -2.42 -12.08
CA LEU A 61 -13.47 -1.09 -11.60
C LEU A 61 -13.99 -0.04 -12.59
N SER A 62 -14.70 0.97 -12.08
CA SER A 62 -15.09 2.13 -12.88
C SER A 62 -13.85 2.92 -13.33
N LYS A 63 -14.02 3.89 -14.24
CA LYS A 63 -12.93 4.83 -14.59
C LYS A 63 -12.36 5.52 -13.35
N TYR A 64 -13.23 5.94 -12.43
CA TYR A 64 -12.84 6.50 -11.13
C TYR A 64 -12.16 5.45 -10.24
N GLY A 65 -12.66 4.22 -10.22
CA GLY A 65 -12.08 3.11 -9.45
C GLY A 65 -10.68 2.74 -9.90
N LYS A 66 -10.42 2.73 -11.21
CA LYS A 66 -9.08 2.51 -11.78
C LYS A 66 -8.11 3.60 -11.33
N GLU A 67 -8.53 4.86 -11.37
CA GLU A 67 -7.71 5.99 -10.89
C GLU A 67 -7.53 5.96 -9.37
N TYR A 68 -8.56 5.60 -8.60
CA TYR A 68 -8.52 5.44 -7.15
C TYR A 68 -7.53 4.34 -6.74
N VAL A 69 -7.57 3.20 -7.43
CA VAL A 69 -6.63 2.10 -7.23
C VAL A 69 -5.22 2.51 -7.64
N LYS A 70 -5.06 3.16 -8.81
CA LYS A 70 -3.77 3.67 -9.29
C LYS A 70 -3.14 4.64 -8.29
N ARG A 71 -3.88 5.63 -7.78
CA ARG A 71 -3.41 6.54 -6.73
C ARG A 71 -3.02 5.82 -5.45
N LYS A 72 -3.77 4.78 -5.08
CA LYS A 72 -3.47 4.00 -3.88
C LYS A 72 -2.21 3.13 -4.04
N TYR A 73 -2.01 2.52 -5.21
CA TYR A 73 -0.78 1.81 -5.55
C TYR A 73 0.41 2.77 -5.67
N ASP A 74 0.22 3.90 -6.35
CA ASP A 74 1.23 4.94 -6.52
C ASP A 74 1.63 5.58 -5.18
N SER A 75 0.68 5.70 -4.24
CA SER A 75 0.96 6.22 -2.89
C SER A 75 1.88 5.32 -2.05
N LEU A 76 2.19 4.11 -2.52
CA LEU A 76 2.97 3.11 -1.82
C LEU A 76 4.10 2.58 -2.70
N LYS A 77 4.74 3.41 -3.55
CA LYS A 77 6.00 3.01 -4.19
C LYS A 77 6.96 2.56 -3.07
N GLN A 78 7.28 1.27 -3.08
CA GLN A 78 8.21 0.69 -2.12
C GLN A 78 9.61 0.80 -2.71
N PHE A 79 10.54 1.26 -1.90
CA PHE A 79 11.95 1.27 -2.24
C PHE A 79 12.62 0.11 -1.50
N GLU A 80 13.48 -0.61 -2.20
CA GLU A 80 14.34 -1.59 -1.55
C GLU A 80 15.38 -0.88 -0.70
N ASN A 81 15.83 -1.56 0.37
CA ASN A 81 16.92 -1.04 1.17
C ASN A 81 18.20 -1.17 0.33
N PRO A 82 18.90 -0.08 -0.01
CA PRO A 82 20.22 -0.22 -0.63
C PRO A 82 21.12 -0.90 0.40
N GLY A 83 21.48 -2.16 0.16
CA GLY A 83 22.34 -2.95 1.06
C GLY A 83 23.71 -2.32 1.36
N ASN A 84 24.07 -1.25 0.64
CA ASN A 84 25.34 -0.53 0.73
C ASN A 84 25.28 0.77 1.55
N LEU A 85 24.23 0.99 2.36
CA LEU A 85 24.19 2.14 3.26
C LEU A 85 25.26 1.98 4.36
N SER A 86 26.07 3.03 4.57
CA SER A 86 27.04 3.06 5.67
C SER A 86 26.36 2.71 7.00
N LYS A 87 27.06 2.05 7.93
CA LYS A 87 26.50 1.79 9.27
C LYS A 87 26.40 3.06 10.11
N ASP A 88 27.11 4.12 9.71
CA ASP A 88 27.23 5.34 10.51
C ASP A 88 25.98 6.21 10.39
N ARG A 89 25.32 6.39 11.53
CA ARG A 89 24.11 7.20 11.68
C ARG A 89 24.45 8.69 11.68
N THR A 90 24.72 9.23 10.50
CA THR A 90 25.22 10.59 10.28
C THR A 90 24.20 11.53 9.64
N LEU A 91 23.03 11.04 9.26
CA LEU A 91 21.98 11.88 8.67
C LEU A 91 20.78 12.00 9.60
N LEU A 92 20.49 13.22 10.04
CA LEU A 92 19.24 13.59 10.70
C LEU A 92 18.20 13.99 9.66
N VAL A 93 17.05 13.34 9.68
CA VAL A 93 15.88 13.61 8.85
C VAL A 93 14.77 14.11 9.75
N MET A 94 14.40 15.37 9.58
CA MET A 94 13.27 16.00 10.25
C MET A 94 12.16 16.26 9.25
N PHE A 95 10.92 16.09 9.66
CA PHE A 95 9.79 16.40 8.79
C PHE A 95 8.62 17.03 9.54
N ASP A 96 8.02 18.03 8.92
CA ASP A 96 6.78 18.64 9.38
C ASP A 96 5.70 18.46 8.30
N ILE A 97 5.03 17.31 8.38
CA ILE A 97 3.98 16.92 7.44
C ILE A 97 2.65 17.17 8.14
N PRO A 98 1.70 17.93 7.56
CA PRO A 98 0.40 18.21 8.17
C PRO A 98 -0.40 16.94 8.55
N THR A 99 -1.32 17.04 9.50
CA THR A 99 -2.14 15.93 10.02
C THR A 99 -3.05 15.30 8.96
N GLU A 100 -3.51 16.11 8.02
CA GLU A 100 -4.38 15.73 6.90
C GLU A 100 -3.66 14.75 5.96
N LYS A 101 -2.31 14.79 5.95
CA LYS A 101 -1.44 13.89 5.18
C LYS A 101 -0.87 12.74 6.02
N LYS A 102 -1.65 12.22 6.98
CA LYS A 102 -1.25 11.09 7.84
C LYS A 102 -0.67 9.90 7.06
N SER A 103 -1.25 9.54 5.92
CA SER A 103 -0.78 8.45 5.06
C SER A 103 0.67 8.64 4.59
N HIS A 104 1.03 9.85 4.14
CA HIS A 104 2.38 10.18 3.69
C HIS A 104 3.39 10.12 4.84
N ARG A 105 2.96 10.52 6.04
CA ARG A 105 3.79 10.49 7.25
C ARG A 105 4.12 9.05 7.65
N GLU A 106 3.11 8.18 7.70
CA GLU A 106 3.32 6.77 8.03
C GLU A 106 4.13 6.05 6.94
N TRP A 107 3.88 6.36 5.67
CA TRP A 107 4.66 5.84 4.55
C TRP A 107 6.15 6.23 4.63
N LEU A 108 6.45 7.50 4.97
CA LEU A 108 7.82 7.98 5.15
C LEU A 108 8.50 7.26 6.33
N ARG A 109 7.81 7.17 7.48
CA ARG A 109 8.33 6.46 8.66
C ARG A 109 8.62 4.99 8.39
N TRP A 110 7.74 4.32 7.65
CA TRP A 110 7.94 2.92 7.26
C TRP A 110 9.19 2.75 6.40
N HIS A 111 9.41 3.64 5.42
CA HIS A 111 10.62 3.62 4.60
C HIS A 111 11.90 3.95 5.40
N LEU A 112 11.85 4.95 6.29
CA LEU A 112 12.97 5.29 7.15
C LEU A 112 13.38 4.09 8.02
N LYS A 113 12.42 3.38 8.63
CA LYS A 113 12.68 2.12 9.35
C LYS A 113 13.34 1.08 8.43
N LYS A 114 12.84 0.92 7.21
CA LYS A 114 13.38 -0.03 6.22
C LYS A 114 14.82 0.30 5.81
N PHE A 115 15.19 1.58 5.83
CA PHE A 115 16.55 2.06 5.56
C PHE A 115 17.44 2.13 6.82
N ASN A 116 17.08 1.42 7.90
CA ASN A 116 17.82 1.38 9.16
C ASN A 116 17.94 2.75 9.88
N TYR A 117 16.98 3.66 9.69
CA TYR A 117 16.90 4.87 10.50
C TYR A 117 16.26 4.56 11.85
N VAL A 118 16.77 5.20 12.89
CA VAL A 118 16.26 5.16 14.26
C VAL A 118 15.42 6.40 14.52
N MET A 119 14.27 6.21 15.18
CA MET A 119 13.41 7.30 15.59
C MET A 119 13.98 7.97 16.85
N VAL A 120 14.35 9.24 16.75
CA VAL A 120 14.74 10.07 17.92
C VAL A 120 13.49 10.75 18.50
N GLN A 121 12.60 11.20 17.62
CA GLN A 121 11.29 11.74 17.98
C GLN A 121 10.27 11.38 16.89
N LYS A 122 8.97 11.56 17.14
CA LYS A 122 7.90 11.26 16.16
C LYS A 122 8.17 11.84 14.76
N SER A 123 8.82 12.99 14.66
CA SER A 123 9.14 13.70 13.42
C SER A 123 10.64 13.86 13.15
N ALA A 124 11.51 13.20 13.91
CA ALA A 124 12.96 13.31 13.79
C ALA A 124 13.60 11.92 13.83
N TRP A 125 14.40 11.60 12.82
CA TRP A 125 14.97 10.28 12.57
C TRP A 125 16.44 10.40 12.24
N VAL A 126 17.28 9.52 12.75
CA VAL A 126 18.70 9.51 12.42
C VAL A 126 19.09 8.18 11.80
N GLY A 127 19.85 8.22 10.73
CA GLY A 127 20.25 7.03 10.02
C GLY A 127 21.39 7.26 9.05
N PRO A 128 21.63 6.29 8.17
CA PRO A 128 22.80 6.27 7.32
C PRO A 128 22.71 7.26 6.16
N TYR A 129 23.83 7.94 5.89
CA TYR A 129 24.01 8.79 4.71
C TYR A 129 24.66 7.99 3.56
N PRO A 130 24.30 8.23 2.29
CA PRO A 130 23.24 9.10 1.77
C PRO A 130 21.89 8.40 1.62
N LEU A 131 20.79 9.17 1.64
CA LEU A 131 19.48 8.65 1.24
C LEU A 131 19.50 8.14 -0.20
N PRO A 132 18.76 7.06 -0.52
CA PRO A 132 18.74 6.49 -1.87
C PRO A 132 18.34 7.56 -2.91
N LYS A 133 19.05 7.64 -4.04
CA LYS A 133 18.79 8.65 -5.08
C LYS A 133 17.35 8.59 -5.59
N GLU A 134 16.84 7.38 -5.84
CA GLU A 134 15.46 7.18 -6.30
C GLU A 134 14.42 7.61 -5.27
N PHE A 135 14.73 7.41 -3.98
CA PHE A 135 13.86 7.83 -2.88
C PHE A 135 13.76 9.35 -2.84
N ASN A 136 14.90 10.05 -2.94
CA ASN A 136 14.93 11.51 -3.00
C ASN A 136 14.19 12.07 -4.23
N GLN A 137 14.35 11.47 -5.40
CA GLN A 137 13.61 11.87 -6.61
C GLN A 137 12.09 11.69 -6.43
N TYR A 138 11.68 10.61 -5.79
CA TYR A 138 10.28 10.36 -5.51
C TYR A 138 9.70 11.36 -4.50
N LEU A 139 10.42 11.69 -3.43
CA LEU A 139 9.99 12.72 -2.47
C LEU A 139 9.70 14.07 -3.16
N LYS A 140 10.52 14.45 -4.14
CA LYS A 140 10.28 15.63 -4.98
C LYS A 140 9.03 15.49 -5.84
N ARG A 141 8.83 14.32 -6.47
CA ARG A 141 7.65 14.04 -7.31
C ARG A 141 6.33 14.15 -6.53
N ILE A 142 6.30 13.67 -5.29
CA ILE A 142 5.12 13.75 -4.42
C ILE A 142 5.02 15.08 -3.65
N LYS A 143 5.92 16.04 -3.91
CA LYS A 143 6.00 17.35 -3.26
C LYS A 143 6.09 17.28 -1.72
N LEU A 144 6.73 16.21 -1.21
CA LEU A 144 6.97 16.02 0.22
C LEU A 144 8.35 16.56 0.64
N ASP A 145 9.23 16.79 -0.33
CA ASP A 145 10.55 17.41 -0.15
C ASP A 145 10.49 18.74 0.62
N LYS A 146 9.47 19.56 0.38
CA LYS A 146 9.29 20.85 1.08
C LYS A 146 9.04 20.70 2.58
N CYS A 147 8.44 19.58 2.98
CA CYS A 147 8.12 19.26 4.36
C CYS A 147 9.27 18.54 5.08
N ILE A 148 10.36 18.20 4.39
CA ILE A 148 11.46 17.41 4.92
C ILE A 148 12.72 18.28 4.95
N LYS A 149 13.45 18.23 6.06
CA LYS A 149 14.76 18.84 6.23
C LYS A 149 15.76 17.77 6.61
N THR A 150 16.92 17.78 5.98
CA THR A 150 17.99 16.84 6.26
C THR A 150 19.25 17.57 6.70
N PHE A 151 19.85 17.12 7.80
CA PHE A 151 21.05 17.70 8.38
C PHE A 151 22.11 16.61 8.51
N LYS A 152 23.32 16.90 8.02
CA LYS A 152 24.47 16.03 8.24
C LYS A 152 25.00 16.30 9.65
N LEU A 153 25.12 15.26 10.45
CA LEU A 153 25.69 15.32 11.79
C LEU A 153 27.21 15.25 11.69
N ASP A 154 27.89 16.02 12.54
CA ASP A 154 29.34 16.01 12.67
C ASP A 154 29.85 14.72 13.35
N LYS A 155 29.08 14.19 14.30
CA LYS A 155 29.35 12.93 15.01
C LYS A 155 28.20 11.94 14.78
N PRO A 156 28.49 10.63 14.66
CA PRO A 156 27.45 9.61 14.50
C PRO A 156 26.57 9.52 15.75
N TYR A 157 25.27 9.31 15.53
CA TYR A 157 24.29 9.12 16.60
C TYR A 157 24.41 7.73 17.21
N LYS A 158 24.60 7.69 18.53
CA LYS A 158 24.79 6.48 19.35
C LYS A 158 23.58 5.54 19.27
#